data_AF-A0A137Q3T4-F1
#
_entry.id   AF-A0A137Q3T4-F1
#
_cell.length_a   1.000
_cell.length_b   1.000
_cell.length_c   1.000
_cell.angle_alpha   90.00
_cell.angle_beta   90.00
_cell.angle_gamma   90.00
#
_symmetry.space_group_name_H-M   'P 1'
#
loop_
_entity.id
_entity.type
_entity.pdbx_description
1 polymer ?
#
loop_
_entity_poly.entity_id
_entity_poly.type
_entity_poly.pdbx_seq_one_letter_code
_entity_poly.pdbx_strand_id
1 'polypeptide(L)'
;MCHPGTRVDYIDSLTKWDRNPDDHPNKRITWVEGSAGVGKSAIAQSSADALGDDLDATFFFSRYNRREDPKRFFTTIAYELAVRLKLSRYGILLDEAICDNNVEIEYAVTRIERSLSLYGDLDIF
;
A
#
# COMPACT_ATOMS: atom_id res chain seq x y z
N MET A 1 -4.76 -16.23 0.57
CA MET A 1 -6.21 -15.94 0.68
C MET A 1 -6.87 -16.92 1.65
N CYS A 2 -7.87 -16.47 2.38
CA CYS A 2 -8.70 -17.27 3.28
C CYS A 2 -9.62 -18.20 2.47
N HIS A 3 -10.02 -19.31 3.07
CA HIS A 3 -11.03 -20.16 2.45
C HIS A 3 -12.38 -19.42 2.41
N PRO A 4 -13.18 -19.54 1.33
CA PRO A 4 -14.49 -18.92 1.26
C PRO A 4 -15.35 -19.19 2.51
N GLY A 5 -16.03 -18.15 3.00
CA GLY A 5 -16.88 -18.21 4.20
C GLY A 5 -16.14 -18.31 5.54
N THR A 6 -14.81 -18.20 5.55
CA THR A 6 -14.01 -18.21 6.81
C THR A 6 -13.46 -16.83 7.12
N ARG A 7 -13.29 -16.54 8.42
CA ARG A 7 -12.70 -15.27 8.91
C ARG A 7 -13.40 -14.01 8.40
N VAL A 8 -14.68 -14.13 8.02
CA VAL A 8 -15.51 -13.05 7.48
C VAL A 8 -15.53 -11.87 8.44
N ASP A 9 -15.78 -12.11 9.73
CA ASP A 9 -15.82 -11.03 10.72
C ASP A 9 -14.51 -10.23 10.83
N TYR A 10 -13.36 -10.89 10.68
CA TYR A 10 -12.06 -10.22 10.70
C TYR A 10 -11.83 -9.39 9.44
N ILE A 11 -12.19 -9.94 8.27
CA ILE A 11 -12.08 -9.24 6.98
C ILE A 11 -13.01 -8.02 6.97
N ASP A 12 -14.26 -8.18 7.43
CA ASP A 12 -15.23 -7.11 7.56
C ASP A 12 -14.75 -6.02 8.53
N SER A 13 -14.15 -6.39 9.65
CA SER A 13 -13.61 -5.44 10.61
C SER A 13 -12.48 -4.59 10.00
N LEU A 14 -11.55 -5.24 9.28
CA LEU A 14 -10.43 -4.55 8.63
C LEU A 14 -10.89 -3.64 7.48
N THR A 15 -11.83 -4.10 6.66
CA THR A 15 -12.38 -3.30 5.56
C THR A 15 -13.22 -2.13 6.06
N LYS A 16 -13.96 -2.29 7.17
CA LYS A 16 -14.66 -1.18 7.84
C LYS A 16 -13.71 -0.16 8.45
N TRP A 17 -12.61 -0.62 9.04
CA TRP A 17 -11.58 0.26 9.58
C TRP A 17 -10.99 1.16 8.49
N ASP A 18 -10.75 0.61 7.30
CA ASP A 18 -10.23 1.35 6.15
C ASP A 18 -11.26 2.35 5.58
N ARG A 19 -12.52 1.92 5.38
CA ARG A 19 -13.57 2.75 4.78
C ARG A 19 -14.12 3.85 5.69
N ASN A 20 -13.92 3.77 7.00
CA ASN A 20 -14.42 4.75 7.99
C ASN A 20 -13.27 5.40 8.79
N PRO A 21 -12.38 6.17 8.14
CA PRO A 21 -11.24 6.78 8.83
C PRO A 21 -11.67 7.76 9.93
N ASP A 22 -12.85 8.36 9.81
CA ASP A 22 -13.42 9.30 10.79
C ASP A 22 -13.76 8.65 12.13
N ASP A 23 -14.00 7.33 12.17
CA ASP A 23 -14.22 6.59 13.43
C ASP A 23 -12.93 6.54 14.27
N HIS A 24 -11.78 6.68 13.62
CA HIS A 24 -10.46 6.56 14.21
C HIS A 24 -9.45 7.57 13.64
N PRO A 25 -9.67 8.88 13.82
CA PRO A 25 -8.92 9.93 13.11
C PRO A 25 -7.41 9.90 13.38
N ASN A 26 -6.99 9.34 14.51
CA ASN A 26 -5.58 9.22 14.92
C ASN A 26 -4.98 7.82 14.71
N LYS A 27 -5.71 6.86 14.11
CA LYS A 27 -5.20 5.51 13.87
C LYS A 27 -5.02 5.27 12.37
N ARG A 28 -3.78 5.39 11.91
CA ARG A 28 -3.36 5.08 10.52
C ARG A 28 -2.82 3.66 10.34
N ILE A 29 -2.65 2.92 11.43
CA ILE A 29 -2.08 1.56 11.44
C ILE A 29 -3.00 0.64 12.24
N THR A 30 -3.29 -0.54 11.69
CA THR A 30 -4.03 -1.60 12.35
C THR A 30 -3.20 -2.90 12.38
N TRP A 31 -3.40 -3.71 13.43
CA TRP A 31 -2.63 -4.94 13.66
C TRP A 31 -3.56 -6.15 13.66
N VAL A 32 -3.18 -7.21 12.94
CA VAL A 32 -3.84 -8.51 13.01
C VAL A 32 -3.03 -9.41 13.94
N GLU A 33 -3.57 -9.67 15.13
CA GLU A 33 -2.91 -10.48 16.15
C GLU A 33 -3.32 -11.95 16.08
N GLY A 34 -2.46 -12.84 16.58
CA GLY A 34 -2.74 -14.27 16.68
C GLY A 34 -1.49 -15.15 16.60
N SER A 35 -1.63 -16.41 16.97
CA SER A 35 -0.52 -17.38 17.01
C SER A 35 0.14 -17.62 15.64
N ALA A 36 1.34 -18.19 15.63
CA ALA A 36 1.99 -18.59 14.38
C ALA A 36 1.13 -19.63 13.62
N GLY A 37 1.11 -19.56 12.29
CA GLY A 37 0.38 -20.53 11.44
C GLY A 37 -1.14 -20.32 11.31
N VAL A 38 -1.76 -19.40 12.07
CA VAL A 38 -3.24 -19.23 12.07
C VAL A 38 -3.81 -18.51 10.84
N GLY A 39 -2.98 -18.20 9.85
CA GLY A 39 -3.42 -17.57 8.61
C GLY A 39 -3.51 -16.04 8.62
N LYS A 40 -2.75 -15.33 9.46
CA LYS A 40 -2.75 -13.84 9.51
C LYS A 40 -2.48 -13.20 8.14
N SER A 41 -1.47 -13.68 7.41
CA SER A 41 -1.19 -13.21 6.05
C SER A 41 -2.32 -13.51 5.07
N ALA A 42 -3.07 -14.60 5.28
CA ALA A 42 -4.25 -14.91 4.48
C ALA A 42 -5.41 -13.93 4.75
N ILE A 43 -5.59 -13.50 6.01
CA ILE A 43 -6.55 -12.44 6.36
C ILE A 43 -6.16 -11.12 5.69
N ALA A 44 -4.90 -10.70 5.81
CA ALA A 44 -4.42 -9.46 5.20
C ALA A 44 -4.63 -9.46 3.68
N GLN A 45 -4.27 -10.56 3.01
CA GLN A 45 -4.48 -10.72 1.58
C GLN A 45 -5.98 -10.67 1.21
N SER A 46 -6.83 -11.43 1.92
CA SER A 46 -8.27 -11.45 1.62
C SER A 46 -8.96 -10.12 1.91
N SER A 47 -8.43 -9.34 2.85
CA SER A 47 -8.94 -7.99 3.15
C SER A 47 -8.56 -7.02 2.02
N ALA A 48 -7.33 -7.08 1.51
CA ALA A 48 -6.93 -6.33 0.33
C ALA A 48 -7.77 -6.71 -0.90
N ASP A 49 -8.01 -8.01 -1.11
CA ASP A 49 -8.88 -8.50 -2.20
C ASP A 49 -10.32 -7.98 -2.05
N ALA A 50 -10.83 -7.82 -0.81
CA ALA A 50 -12.18 -7.31 -0.53
C ALA A 50 -12.31 -5.78 -0.64
N LEU A 51 -11.22 -5.04 -0.42
CA LEU A 51 -11.14 -3.61 -0.72
C LEU A 51 -11.07 -3.39 -2.23
N GLY A 52 -10.33 -4.25 -2.95
CA GLY A 52 -10.25 -4.21 -4.40
C GLY A 52 -9.82 -2.84 -4.91
N ASP A 53 -10.68 -2.21 -5.71
CA ASP A 53 -10.42 -0.88 -6.26
C ASP A 53 -10.51 0.24 -5.23
N ASP A 54 -10.89 0.01 -3.97
CA ASP A 54 -10.82 1.05 -2.92
C ASP A 54 -9.38 1.23 -2.42
N LEU A 55 -8.48 0.28 -2.69
CA LEU A 55 -7.10 0.30 -2.23
C LEU A 55 -6.17 0.82 -3.32
N ASP A 56 -5.52 1.97 -3.09
CA ASP A 56 -4.73 2.63 -4.13
C ASP A 56 -3.37 1.97 -4.40
N ALA A 57 -2.80 1.29 -3.41
CA ALA A 57 -1.55 0.54 -3.51
C ALA A 57 -1.46 -0.53 -2.41
N THR A 58 -0.67 -1.57 -2.63
CA THR A 58 -0.49 -2.67 -1.67
C THR A 58 0.90 -3.30 -1.78
N PHE A 59 1.51 -3.62 -0.64
CA PHE A 59 2.75 -4.40 -0.60
C PHE A 59 2.69 -5.52 0.43
N PHE A 60 3.03 -6.74 0.01
CA PHE A 60 3.15 -7.90 0.89
C PHE A 60 4.59 -8.38 0.99
N PHE A 61 5.16 -8.29 2.18
CA PHE A 61 6.44 -8.92 2.49
C PHE A 61 6.32 -10.45 2.43
N SER A 62 7.18 -11.09 1.64
CA SER A 62 7.20 -12.55 1.50
C SER A 62 8.62 -13.05 1.22
N ARG A 63 9.18 -13.81 2.17
CA ARG A 63 10.48 -14.47 1.99
C ARG A 63 10.45 -15.52 0.90
N TYR A 64 9.36 -16.28 0.84
CA TYR A 64 9.16 -17.34 -0.14
C TYR A 64 9.15 -16.79 -1.57
N ASN A 65 8.55 -15.62 -1.78
CA ASN A 65 8.49 -14.96 -3.09
C ASN A 65 9.63 -13.97 -3.33
N ARG A 66 10.68 -13.95 -2.49
CA ARG A 66 11.81 -13.00 -2.55
C ARG A 66 11.38 -11.52 -2.55
N ARG A 67 10.28 -11.21 -1.85
CA ARG A 67 9.75 -9.86 -1.58
C ARG A 67 10.05 -9.47 -0.13
N GLU A 68 11.32 -9.50 0.24
CA GLU A 68 11.77 -9.24 1.61
C GLU A 68 12.67 -8.01 1.74
N ASP A 69 13.07 -7.42 0.60
CA ASP A 69 13.85 -6.19 0.57
C ASP A 69 12.96 -4.98 0.88
N PRO A 70 13.14 -4.31 2.04
CA PRO A 70 12.36 -3.13 2.39
C PRO A 70 12.58 -1.96 1.43
N LYS A 71 13.68 -1.90 0.68
CA LYS A 71 13.90 -0.85 -0.33
C LYS A 71 12.86 -0.88 -1.45
N ARG A 72 12.27 -2.07 -1.70
CA ARG A 72 11.24 -2.24 -2.72
C ARG A 72 9.85 -1.83 -2.28
N PHE A 73 9.63 -1.63 -0.98
CA PHE A 73 8.33 -1.22 -0.45
C PHE A 73 7.91 0.12 -1.04
N PHE A 74 8.73 1.16 -0.83
CA PHE A 74 8.40 2.51 -1.28
C PHE A 74 8.30 2.62 -2.80
N THR A 75 9.20 1.95 -3.54
CA THR A 75 9.16 1.98 -5.01
C THR A 75 7.93 1.29 -5.58
N THR A 76 7.50 0.16 -4.97
CA THR A 76 6.27 -0.53 -5.39
C THR A 76 5.04 0.35 -5.13
N ILE A 77 4.93 0.94 -3.93
CA ILE A 77 3.82 1.82 -3.59
C ILE A 77 3.77 3.04 -4.52
N ALA A 78 4.91 3.71 -4.75
CA ALA A 78 4.98 4.86 -5.65
C ALA A 78 4.57 4.50 -7.08
N TYR A 79 4.99 3.34 -7.58
CA TYR A 79 4.61 2.84 -8.89
C TYR A 79 3.11 2.57 -9.00
N GLU A 80 2.53 1.82 -8.05
CA GLU A 80 1.09 1.50 -8.07
C GLU A 80 0.23 2.77 -8.02
N LEU A 81 0.58 3.73 -7.15
CA LEU A 81 -0.09 5.04 -7.08
C LEU A 81 0.01 5.81 -8.41
N ALA A 82 1.20 5.86 -9.02
CA ALA A 82 1.39 6.61 -10.26
C ALA A 82 0.60 6.01 -11.44
N VAL A 83 0.57 4.68 -11.54
CA VAL A 83 -0.24 3.97 -12.54
C VAL A 83 -1.72 4.26 -12.32
N ARG A 84 -2.19 4.16 -11.07
CA ARG A 84 -3.60 4.30 -10.73
C ARG A 84 -4.12 5.73 -10.90
N LEU A 85 -3.34 6.72 -10.50
CA LEU A 85 -3.65 8.15 -10.67
C LEU A 85 -3.41 8.64 -12.10
N LYS A 86 -3.02 7.76 -13.04
CA LYS A 86 -2.70 8.08 -14.45
C LYS A 86 -1.72 9.24 -14.57
N LEU A 87 -0.76 9.27 -13.65
CA LEU A 87 0.31 10.25 -13.57
C LEU A 87 1.35 9.96 -14.66
N SER A 88 0.92 10.14 -15.91
CA SER A 88 1.65 9.80 -17.14
C SER A 88 3.03 10.46 -17.26
N ARG A 89 3.26 11.58 -16.57
CA ARG A 89 4.58 12.24 -16.47
C ARG A 89 5.54 11.58 -15.47
N TYR A 90 5.05 10.76 -14.55
CA TYR A 90 5.85 10.09 -13.52
C TYR A 90 6.23 8.67 -13.90
N GLY A 91 5.51 8.04 -14.83
CA GLY A 91 5.84 6.71 -15.36
C GLY A 91 7.28 6.63 -15.88
N ILE A 92 7.76 7.65 -16.59
CA ILE A 92 9.14 7.72 -17.12
C ILE A 92 10.17 7.76 -15.97
N LEU A 93 9.90 8.52 -14.91
CA LEU A 93 10.83 8.69 -13.78
C LEU A 93 10.88 7.44 -12.90
N LEU A 94 9.73 6.77 -12.76
CA LEU A 94 9.61 5.55 -11.97
C LEU A 94 10.22 4.36 -12.71
N ASP A 95 10.04 4.25 -14.03
CA ASP A 95 10.70 3.23 -14.84
C ASP A 95 12.24 3.35 -14.75
N GLU A 96 12.78 4.57 -14.86
CA GLU A 96 14.21 4.83 -14.68
C GLU A 96 14.69 4.45 -13.25
N ALA A 97 13.96 4.86 -12.21
CA ALA A 97 14.33 4.57 -10.82
C ALA A 97 14.21 3.08 -10.45
N ILE A 98 13.25 2.36 -11.04
CA ILE A 98 13.06 0.91 -10.84
C ILE A 98 14.16 0.12 -11.56
N CYS A 99 14.57 0.55 -12.75
CA CYS A 99 15.62 -0.10 -13.52
C CYS A 99 17.01 0.02 -12.86
N ASP A 100 17.31 1.12 -12.17
CA ASP A 100 18.64 1.36 -11.62
C ASP A 100 18.90 0.71 -10.25
N ASN A 101 17.89 0.17 -9.56
CA ASN A 101 18.04 -0.48 -8.23
C ASN A 101 18.74 0.42 -7.18
N ASN A 102 18.89 1.72 -7.45
CA ASN A 102 19.75 2.64 -6.72
C ASN A 102 18.91 3.78 -6.10
N VAL A 103 18.57 3.61 -4.82
CA VAL A 103 18.58 4.56 -3.68
C VAL A 103 18.10 6.03 -3.85
N GLU A 104 17.63 6.54 -4.99
CA GLU A 104 17.14 7.93 -5.10
C GLU A 104 15.64 8.07 -4.78
N ILE A 105 15.18 7.34 -3.75
CA ILE A 105 13.79 7.41 -3.24
C ILE A 105 13.50 8.80 -2.69
N GLU A 106 14.49 9.41 -2.02
CA GLU A 106 14.36 10.75 -1.43
C GLU A 106 14.15 11.82 -2.52
N TYR A 107 14.86 11.70 -3.65
CA TYR A 107 14.70 12.62 -4.77
C TYR A 107 13.36 12.45 -5.49
N ALA A 108 12.92 11.20 -5.72
CA ALA A 108 11.63 10.92 -6.35
C ALA A 108 10.44 11.39 -5.49
N VAL A 109 10.47 11.10 -4.18
CA VAL A 109 9.45 11.57 -3.21
C VAL A 109 9.44 13.09 -3.13
N THR A 110 10.60 13.73 -2.96
CA THR A 110 10.70 15.20 -2.95
C THR A 110 10.14 15.82 -4.24
N ARG A 111 10.34 15.17 -5.39
CA ARG A 111 9.81 15.67 -6.68
C ARG A 111 8.30 15.49 -6.81
N ILE A 112 7.75 14.42 -6.24
CA ILE A 112 6.31 14.18 -6.18
C ILE A 112 5.66 15.20 -5.24
N GLU A 113 6.17 15.36 -4.02
CA GLU A 113 5.68 16.32 -3.03
C GLU A 113 5.73 17.77 -3.56
N ARG A 114 6.84 18.16 -4.20
CA ARG A 114 7.02 19.51 -4.76
C ARG A 114 6.15 19.78 -5.99
N SER A 115 5.76 18.73 -6.70
CA SER A 115 4.86 18.83 -7.85
C SER A 115 3.40 18.84 -7.39
N LEU A 116 3.06 18.11 -6.32
CA LEU A 116 1.73 18.16 -5.68
C LEU A 116 1.47 19.49 -4.97
N SER A 117 2.48 20.10 -4.33
CA SER A 117 2.33 21.42 -3.69
C SER A 117 2.09 22.56 -4.69
N LEU A 118 2.44 22.37 -5.97
CA LEU A 118 2.12 23.32 -7.04
C LEU A 118 0.65 23.24 -7.51
N TYR A 119 -0.09 22.19 -7.16
CA TYR A 119 -1.50 22.01 -7.50
C TYR A 119 -2.49 22.47 -6.42
N GLY A 120 -2.00 23.02 -5.30
CA GLY A 120 -2.80 23.63 -4.24
C GLY A 120 -3.34 22.62 -3.23
N ASP A 121 -2.93 22.81 -1.97
CA ASP A 121 -3.50 22.31 -0.71
C ASP A 121 -4.25 20.97 -0.78
N LEU A 122 -3.49 19.89 -0.91
CA LEU A 122 -3.83 18.63 -0.27
C LEU A 122 -2.80 18.43 0.84
N ASP A 123 -3.13 18.94 2.03
CA ASP A 123 -2.44 18.60 3.26
C ASP A 123 -2.59 17.09 3.48
N ILE A 124 -1.54 16.34 3.14
CA ILE A 124 -1.42 14.91 3.47
C ILE A 124 -0.49 14.82 4.69
N PHE A 125 -1.10 14.89 5.88
CA PHE A 125 -0.64 14.29 7.13
C PHE A 125 -1.82 13.58 7.82
#